data_AF-A0A3D0VT15-F1
#
_entry.id   AF-A0A3D0VT15-F1
#
_cell.length_a   1.000
_cell.length_b   1.000
_cell.length_c   1.000
_cell.angle_alpha   90.00
_cell.angle_beta   90.00
_cell.angle_gamma   90.00
#
_symmetry.space_group_name_H-M   'P 1'
#
loop_
_entity.id
_entity.type
_entity.pdbx_description
1 polymer ?
#
loop_
_entity_poly.entity_id
_entity_poly.type
_entity_poly.pdbx_seq_one_letter_code
_entity_poly.pdbx_strand_id
1 'polypeptide(L)'
;MKKIFLFLSVISVVVLNSCKGDREPEMKVLTDRIEYDVMVNNDGKMDPIMNHVNEDVRVEFIHFLFEELKNGKAFSDSGATTDSKSVLMLIRELFPDADTTVSDPEVYYKLNTAKINKLRFREKWVYNSENFKIEKTVLAVAPLIELADTLGYVYKAVPLFWIQCDTAKDLKEVNVLSTNIITDALVYNQLEMILYLDSTPADFYCNLKNPAKTEFFDALLASVIDKKVTGYNFFFNPLEEADMRVLKGYSDTLTDYDENNKEVRTIIEHKISAKEFGRIKFAERWEYSSNPFIFRKTVMALNPSVIVVDPQYNVVRGFKPLFWTVYDEKYLQEMKGKVLQ
;
A
#
# COMPACT_ATOMS: atom_id res chain seq x y z
N MET A 1 46.97 -31.14 -41.52
CA MET A 1 45.62 -31.12 -40.90
C MET A 1 45.70 -31.10 -39.36
N LYS A 2 46.34 -30.09 -38.75
CA LYS A 2 46.39 -29.92 -37.27
C LYS A 2 46.05 -28.50 -36.78
N LYS A 3 45.82 -27.54 -37.70
CA LYS A 3 45.50 -26.14 -37.37
C LYS A 3 44.00 -25.80 -37.42
N ILE A 4 43.16 -26.71 -37.92
CA ILE A 4 41.69 -26.50 -38.01
C ILE A 4 40.98 -26.89 -36.71
N PHE A 5 41.54 -27.84 -35.93
CA PHE A 5 40.93 -28.26 -34.66
C PHE A 5 41.08 -27.23 -33.52
N LEU A 6 42.07 -26.33 -33.58
CA LEU A 6 42.22 -25.30 -32.55
C LEU A 6 41.16 -24.19 -32.67
N PHE A 7 40.70 -23.90 -33.88
CA PHE A 7 39.74 -22.82 -34.13
C PHE A 7 38.31 -23.18 -33.66
N LEU A 8 37.92 -24.46 -33.70
CA LEU A 8 36.64 -24.93 -33.18
C LEU A 8 36.57 -24.92 -31.64
N SER A 9 37.70 -25.11 -30.95
CA SER A 9 37.72 -25.07 -29.48
C SER A 9 37.57 -23.67 -28.90
N VAL A 10 38.04 -22.64 -29.61
CA VAL A 10 37.95 -21.24 -29.16
C VAL A 10 36.54 -20.68 -29.37
N ILE A 11 35.82 -21.11 -30.41
CA ILE A 11 34.43 -20.68 -30.66
C ILE A 11 33.46 -21.27 -29.62
N SER A 12 33.66 -22.52 -29.16
CA SER A 12 32.82 -23.10 -28.10
C SER A 12 32.99 -22.43 -26.72
N VAL A 13 34.14 -21.81 -26.43
CA VAL A 13 34.37 -21.09 -25.17
C VAL A 13 33.77 -19.67 -25.19
N VAL A 14 33.67 -19.05 -26.36
CA VAL A 14 33.07 -17.71 -26.50
C VAL A 14 31.54 -17.76 -26.46
N VAL A 15 30.91 -18.84 -26.92
CA VAL A 15 29.44 -19.00 -26.89
C VAL A 15 28.90 -19.29 -25.48
N LEU A 16 29.72 -19.81 -24.55
CA LEU A 16 29.31 -20.05 -23.16
C LEU A 16 29.43 -18.81 -22.26
N ASN A 17 30.15 -17.77 -22.67
CA ASN A 17 30.26 -16.51 -21.92
C ASN A 17 29.39 -15.37 -22.48
N SER A 18 28.69 -15.59 -23.60
CA SER A 18 27.87 -14.57 -24.26
C SER A 18 26.39 -14.56 -23.82
N CYS A 19 26.03 -15.35 -22.81
CA CYS A 19 24.68 -15.41 -22.23
C CYS A 19 24.63 -14.95 -20.76
N LYS A 20 25.47 -14.00 -20.37
CA LYS A 20 25.18 -13.07 -19.27
C LYS A 20 24.76 -11.74 -19.88
N GLY A 21 23.71 -11.77 -20.69
CA GLY A 21 22.99 -10.54 -20.99
C GLY A 21 22.26 -10.16 -19.71
N ASP A 22 22.43 -8.91 -19.28
CA ASP A 22 21.61 -8.28 -18.26
C ASP A 22 20.15 -8.38 -18.69
N ARG A 23 19.49 -9.50 -18.36
CA ARG A 23 18.05 -9.60 -18.50
C ARG A 23 17.51 -8.64 -17.46
N GLU A 24 16.82 -7.61 -17.91
CA GLU A 24 16.04 -6.79 -17.01
C GLU A 24 15.12 -7.73 -16.20
N PRO A 25 15.07 -7.56 -14.87
CA PRO A 25 14.30 -8.44 -14.03
C PRO A 25 12.83 -8.40 -14.46
N GLU A 26 12.19 -9.57 -14.48
CA GLU A 26 10.81 -9.69 -14.94
C GLU A 26 9.87 -8.93 -14.01
N MET A 27 9.11 -7.99 -14.59
CA MET A 27 8.06 -7.26 -13.88
C MET A 27 6.72 -7.97 -14.07
N LYS A 28 6.09 -8.36 -12.96
CA LYS A 28 4.80 -9.04 -12.94
C LYS A 28 3.69 -8.09 -12.49
N VAL A 29 2.53 -8.16 -13.15
CA VAL A 29 1.35 -7.38 -12.76
C VAL A 29 0.76 -7.95 -11.48
N LEU A 30 0.68 -7.11 -10.43
CA LEU A 30 -0.03 -7.46 -9.21
C LEU A 30 -1.50 -7.02 -9.30
N THR A 31 -1.74 -5.80 -9.79
CA THR A 31 -3.08 -5.30 -10.11
C THR A 31 -3.03 -4.14 -11.11
N ASP A 32 -3.99 -4.12 -12.04
CA ASP A 32 -4.20 -3.01 -12.98
C ASP A 32 -5.08 -1.89 -12.40
N ARG A 33 -5.70 -2.14 -11.24
CA ARG A 33 -6.48 -1.14 -10.51
C ARG A 33 -6.61 -1.56 -9.05
N ILE A 34 -6.22 -0.66 -8.16
CA ILE A 34 -6.57 -0.72 -6.74
C ILE A 34 -6.91 0.69 -6.27
N GLU A 35 -7.89 0.78 -5.36
CA GLU A 35 -8.25 2.02 -4.68
C GLU A 35 -8.13 1.86 -3.18
N TYR A 36 -7.47 2.82 -2.52
CA TYR A 36 -7.34 2.80 -1.07
C TYR A 36 -7.12 4.21 -0.52
N ASP A 37 -7.55 4.39 0.72
CA ASP A 37 -7.44 5.64 1.45
C ASP A 37 -6.13 5.67 2.25
N VAL A 38 -5.44 6.79 2.19
CA VAL A 38 -4.25 7.06 2.97
C VAL A 38 -4.51 8.27 3.84
N MET A 39 -4.30 8.10 5.13
CA MET A 39 -4.28 9.23 6.07
C MET A 39 -3.04 10.08 5.78
N VAL A 40 -3.23 11.39 5.61
CA VAL A 40 -2.16 12.38 5.39
C VAL A 40 -2.04 13.39 6.53
N ASN A 41 -3.00 13.35 7.46
CA ASN A 41 -2.94 14.06 8.72
C ASN A 41 -3.22 13.10 9.88
N ASN A 42 -2.27 12.97 10.80
CA ASN A 42 -2.36 12.10 11.97
C ASN A 42 -2.54 12.89 13.29
N ASP A 43 -2.82 14.20 13.24
CA ASP A 43 -2.97 15.10 14.41
C ASP A 43 -3.67 14.40 15.58
N GLY A 44 -2.89 14.03 16.60
CA GLY A 44 -3.36 13.50 17.88
C GLY A 44 -3.89 12.05 17.88
N LYS A 45 -3.77 11.28 16.78
CA LYS A 45 -4.34 9.91 16.69
C LYS A 45 -3.32 8.79 16.46
N MET A 46 -2.10 9.09 16.03
CA MET A 46 -1.04 8.08 15.77
C MET A 46 0.37 8.64 16.06
N ASP A 47 1.36 7.75 16.08
CA ASP A 47 2.80 8.08 16.12
C ASP A 47 3.13 9.09 14.99
N PRO A 48 3.80 10.23 15.27
CA PRO A 48 4.09 11.29 14.31
C PRO A 48 4.75 10.81 13.00
N ILE A 49 5.42 9.66 13.00
CA ILE A 49 6.11 9.10 11.83
C ILE A 49 5.17 8.31 10.90
N MET A 50 3.98 7.90 11.39
CA MET A 50 3.01 7.16 10.58
C MET A 50 2.04 8.11 9.88
N ASN A 51 1.87 7.95 8.56
CA ASN A 51 0.83 8.65 7.79
C ASN A 51 0.83 10.19 7.96
N HIS A 52 2.00 10.80 8.13
CA HIS A 52 2.14 12.24 8.32
C HIS A 52 2.75 12.92 7.09
N VAL A 53 2.02 13.91 6.58
CA VAL A 53 2.55 14.95 5.71
C VAL A 53 2.53 16.25 6.52
N ASN A 54 3.64 16.98 6.54
CA ASN A 54 3.73 18.27 7.24
C ASN A 54 2.57 19.18 6.82
N GLU A 55 2.03 19.96 7.76
CA GLU A 55 0.80 20.72 7.53
C GLU A 55 0.89 21.72 6.38
N ASP A 56 1.98 22.48 6.32
CA ASP A 56 2.25 23.46 5.26
C ASP A 56 2.25 22.80 3.87
N VAL A 57 3.03 21.73 3.73
CA VAL A 57 3.17 20.95 2.50
C VAL A 57 1.85 20.27 2.10
N ARG A 58 1.12 19.75 3.08
CA ARG A 58 -0.21 19.15 2.87
C ARG A 58 -1.21 20.18 2.38
N VAL A 59 -1.29 21.35 3.03
CA VAL A 59 -2.22 22.42 2.67
C VAL A 59 -1.93 22.92 1.26
N GLU A 60 -0.66 23.09 0.90
CA GLU A 60 -0.24 23.47 -0.45
C GLU A 60 -0.69 22.45 -1.50
N PHE A 61 -0.50 21.15 -1.24
CA PHE A 61 -0.94 20.10 -2.16
C PHE A 61 -2.46 20.05 -2.30
N ILE A 62 -3.21 20.19 -1.20
CA ILE A 62 -4.68 20.26 -1.27
C ILE A 62 -5.13 21.50 -2.05
N HIS A 63 -4.50 22.65 -1.84
CA HIS A 63 -4.77 23.86 -2.63
C HIS A 63 -4.54 23.60 -4.12
N PHE A 64 -3.42 22.95 -4.49
CA PHE A 64 -3.14 22.55 -5.87
C PHE A 64 -4.27 21.68 -6.46
N LEU A 65 -4.82 20.70 -5.72
CA LEU A 65 -5.93 19.88 -6.21
C LEU A 65 -7.20 20.73 -6.47
N PHE A 66 -7.48 21.72 -5.62
CA PHE A 66 -8.59 22.65 -5.83
C PHE A 66 -8.36 23.61 -7.00
N GLU A 67 -7.12 24.02 -7.26
CA GLU A 67 -6.79 24.78 -8.49
C GLU A 67 -7.01 23.92 -9.74
N GLU A 68 -6.66 22.64 -9.72
CA GLU A 68 -6.95 21.73 -10.83
C GLU A 68 -8.47 21.52 -11.05
N LEU A 69 -9.26 21.52 -9.97
CA LEU A 69 -10.73 21.56 -10.05
C LEU A 69 -11.22 22.85 -10.72
N LYS A 70 -10.74 24.02 -10.30
CA LYS A 70 -11.09 25.32 -10.89
C LYS A 70 -10.68 25.41 -12.37
N ASN A 71 -9.62 24.71 -12.75
CA ASN A 71 -9.14 24.58 -14.13
C ASN A 71 -9.91 23.54 -14.96
N GLY A 72 -10.96 22.92 -14.41
CA GLY A 72 -11.83 21.99 -15.13
C GLY A 72 -11.21 20.61 -15.39
N LYS A 73 -10.18 20.21 -14.63
CA LYS A 73 -9.49 18.92 -14.77
C LYS A 73 -10.02 17.84 -13.83
N ALA A 74 -11.08 18.13 -13.09
CA ALA A 74 -11.64 17.24 -12.08
C ALA A 74 -12.78 16.38 -12.61
N PHE A 75 -12.94 15.22 -11.99
CA PHE A 75 -14.01 14.27 -12.27
C PHE A 75 -14.73 13.83 -10.99
N SER A 76 -16.01 13.51 -11.09
CA SER A 76 -16.77 12.86 -10.04
C SER A 76 -16.35 11.39 -9.89
N ASP A 77 -16.89 10.72 -8.88
CA ASP A 77 -16.61 9.30 -8.67
C ASP A 77 -17.14 8.41 -9.81
N SER A 78 -18.21 8.84 -10.51
CA SER A 78 -18.73 8.20 -11.71
C SER A 78 -17.87 8.43 -12.97
N GLY A 79 -16.83 9.26 -12.88
CA GLY A 79 -15.95 9.62 -14.00
C GLY A 79 -16.49 10.75 -14.88
N ALA A 80 -17.62 11.36 -14.53
CA ALA A 80 -18.10 12.56 -15.22
C ALA A 80 -17.25 13.78 -14.84
N THR A 81 -17.04 14.72 -15.76
CA THR A 81 -16.39 16.00 -15.42
C THR A 81 -17.16 16.71 -14.31
N THR A 82 -16.47 17.30 -13.33
CA THR A 82 -17.08 18.03 -12.22
C THR A 82 -16.45 19.41 -12.06
N ASP A 83 -17.16 20.32 -11.41
CA ASP A 83 -16.73 21.70 -11.17
C ASP A 83 -16.88 22.09 -9.69
N SER A 84 -16.42 23.30 -9.35
CA SER A 84 -16.49 23.80 -7.96
C SER A 84 -17.92 23.88 -7.42
N LYS A 85 -18.92 24.14 -8.28
CA LYS A 85 -20.32 24.24 -7.85
C LYS A 85 -20.87 22.87 -7.48
N SER A 86 -20.61 21.86 -8.30
CA SER A 86 -21.00 20.46 -8.03
C SER A 86 -20.33 19.92 -6.77
N VAL A 87 -19.03 20.20 -6.57
CA VAL A 87 -18.31 19.81 -5.35
C VAL A 87 -18.90 20.51 -4.12
N LEU A 88 -19.22 21.80 -4.20
CA LEU A 88 -19.86 22.52 -3.10
C LEU A 88 -21.26 21.97 -2.77
N MET A 89 -22.04 21.59 -3.80
CA MET A 89 -23.33 20.94 -3.59
C MET A 89 -23.17 19.60 -2.85
N LEU A 90 -22.21 18.76 -3.27
CA LEU A 90 -21.90 17.51 -2.57
C LEU A 90 -21.54 17.78 -1.10
N ILE A 91 -20.69 18.76 -0.83
CA ILE A 91 -20.32 19.13 0.56
C ILE A 91 -21.56 19.51 1.38
N ARG A 92 -22.49 20.30 0.82
CA ARG A 92 -23.73 20.70 1.50
C ARG A 92 -24.72 19.55 1.70
N GLU A 93 -24.71 18.56 0.80
CA GLU A 93 -25.48 17.32 0.98
C GLU A 93 -24.90 16.47 2.12
N LEU A 94 -23.57 16.44 2.25
CA LEU A 94 -22.88 15.73 3.33
C LEU A 94 -23.01 16.43 4.68
N PHE A 95 -23.14 17.76 4.69
CA PHE A 95 -23.32 18.58 5.89
C PHE A 95 -24.50 19.55 5.71
N PRO A 96 -25.74 19.13 6.00
CA PRO A 96 -26.92 19.98 5.78
C PRO A 96 -26.93 21.30 6.59
N ASP A 97 -26.25 21.31 7.74
CA ASP A 97 -26.11 22.48 8.62
C ASP A 97 -24.93 23.40 8.24
N ALA A 98 -24.28 23.12 7.11
CA ALA A 98 -23.18 23.88 6.53
C ALA A 98 -23.50 25.36 6.32
N ASP A 99 -22.48 26.23 6.48
CA ASP A 99 -22.59 27.64 6.08
C ASP A 99 -22.85 27.76 4.57
N THR A 100 -24.07 28.18 4.23
CA THR A 100 -24.53 28.33 2.84
C THR A 100 -24.03 29.62 2.18
N THR A 101 -23.40 30.53 2.92
CA THR A 101 -22.87 31.79 2.41
C THR A 101 -21.53 31.61 1.68
N VAL A 102 -20.80 30.53 1.99
CA VAL A 102 -19.54 30.20 1.32
C VAL A 102 -19.81 29.64 -0.08
N SER A 103 -19.18 30.24 -1.09
CA SER A 103 -19.35 29.89 -2.51
C SER A 103 -18.15 29.14 -3.12
N ASP A 104 -17.04 29.03 -2.41
CA ASP A 104 -15.84 28.29 -2.83
C ASP A 104 -15.67 27.03 -1.94
N PRO A 105 -15.67 25.82 -2.52
CA PRO A 105 -15.51 24.59 -1.75
C PRO A 105 -14.16 24.49 -1.03
N GLU A 106 -13.10 25.13 -1.55
CA GLU A 106 -11.79 25.18 -0.88
C GLU A 106 -11.86 26.06 0.37
N VAL A 107 -12.50 27.23 0.28
CA VAL A 107 -12.71 28.13 1.41
C VAL A 107 -13.59 27.47 2.46
N TYR A 108 -14.66 26.80 2.02
CA TYR A 108 -15.55 26.05 2.89
C TYR A 108 -14.75 25.04 3.72
N TYR A 109 -13.88 24.29 3.07
CA TYR A 109 -13.02 23.33 3.72
C TYR A 109 -12.04 23.97 4.72
N LYS A 110 -11.41 25.11 4.37
CA LYS A 110 -10.46 25.81 5.26
C LYS A 110 -11.11 26.38 6.52
N LEU A 111 -12.38 26.81 6.43
CA LEU A 111 -13.09 27.47 7.53
C LEU A 111 -13.79 26.50 8.48
N ASN A 112 -14.10 25.28 8.04
CA ASN A 112 -14.81 24.30 8.84
C ASN A 112 -13.87 23.39 9.65
N THR A 113 -14.40 22.76 10.69
CA THR A 113 -13.67 21.77 11.53
C THR A 113 -13.30 20.49 10.76
N ALA A 114 -13.96 20.22 9.64
CA ALA A 114 -13.68 19.10 8.77
C ALA A 114 -12.36 19.34 8.02
N LYS A 115 -11.29 18.64 8.42
CA LYS A 115 -9.98 18.61 7.74
C LYS A 115 -9.92 17.45 6.71
N ILE A 116 -9.30 17.65 5.54
CA ILE A 116 -8.97 16.70 4.49
C ILE A 116 -7.76 15.99 5.06
N ASN A 117 -8.08 15.00 5.88
CA ASN A 117 -7.09 14.20 6.57
C ASN A 117 -6.74 12.96 5.75
N LYS A 118 -7.47 12.68 4.67
CA LYS A 118 -7.27 11.51 3.81
C LYS A 118 -7.19 11.90 2.34
N LEU A 119 -6.36 11.14 1.62
CA LEU A 119 -6.31 11.09 0.17
C LEU A 119 -6.63 9.68 -0.30
N ARG A 120 -7.40 9.54 -1.38
CA ARG A 120 -7.70 8.26 -2.02
C ARG A 120 -6.90 8.20 -3.30
N PHE A 121 -6.26 7.08 -3.52
CA PHE A 121 -5.43 6.86 -4.70
C PHE A 121 -6.04 5.77 -5.56
N ARG A 122 -6.04 6.01 -6.87
CA ARG A 122 -6.24 4.99 -7.91
C ARG A 122 -4.89 4.61 -8.45
N GLU A 123 -4.51 3.33 -8.36
CA GLU A 123 -3.16 2.91 -8.72
C GLU A 123 -3.12 1.61 -9.53
N LYS A 124 -2.03 1.42 -10.26
CA LYS A 124 -1.58 0.13 -10.80
C LYS A 124 -0.31 -0.31 -10.12
N TRP A 125 -0.21 -1.59 -9.78
CA TRP A 125 0.98 -2.15 -9.14
C TRP A 125 1.56 -3.27 -9.99
N VAL A 126 2.86 -3.17 -10.22
CA VAL A 126 3.70 -4.25 -10.73
C VAL A 126 4.76 -4.56 -9.68
N TYR A 127 5.34 -5.77 -9.72
CA TYR A 127 6.44 -6.12 -8.84
C TYR A 127 7.56 -6.81 -9.61
N ASN A 128 8.78 -6.56 -9.15
CA ASN A 128 9.97 -7.24 -9.62
C ASN A 128 9.99 -8.68 -9.10
N SER A 129 10.09 -9.69 -9.97
CA SER A 129 9.99 -11.10 -9.57
C SER A 129 11.19 -11.64 -8.78
N GLU A 130 12.32 -10.92 -8.76
CA GLU A 130 13.54 -11.32 -8.06
C GLU A 130 13.57 -10.78 -6.63
N ASN A 131 13.24 -9.49 -6.44
CA ASN A 131 13.32 -8.80 -5.14
C ASN A 131 11.97 -8.39 -4.55
N PHE A 132 10.86 -8.62 -5.27
CA PHE A 132 9.49 -8.34 -4.86
C PHE A 132 9.18 -6.86 -4.59
N LYS A 133 10.06 -5.94 -5.03
CA LYS A 133 9.79 -4.50 -4.97
C LYS A 133 8.57 -4.18 -5.80
N ILE A 134 7.59 -3.54 -5.18
CA ILE A 134 6.39 -3.03 -5.86
C ILE A 134 6.70 -1.66 -6.46
N GLU A 135 6.40 -1.50 -7.74
CA GLU A 135 6.36 -0.21 -8.41
C GLU A 135 4.91 0.21 -8.61
N LYS A 136 4.64 1.49 -8.33
CA LYS A 136 3.29 2.06 -8.33
C LYS A 136 3.16 3.08 -9.44
N THR A 137 2.10 2.95 -10.23
CA THR A 137 1.65 4.00 -11.14
C THR A 137 0.40 4.64 -10.55
N VAL A 138 0.49 5.89 -10.12
CA VAL A 138 -0.67 6.65 -9.64
C VAL A 138 -1.46 7.16 -10.83
N LEU A 139 -2.73 6.80 -10.91
CA LEU A 139 -3.63 7.15 -12.00
C LEU A 139 -4.49 8.37 -11.65
N ALA A 140 -4.88 8.51 -10.39
CA ALA A 140 -5.63 9.66 -9.91
C ALA A 140 -5.53 9.79 -8.39
N VAL A 141 -5.76 11.01 -7.91
CA VAL A 141 -5.80 11.37 -6.49
C VAL A 141 -7.11 12.10 -6.19
N ALA A 142 -7.75 11.78 -5.07
CA ALA A 142 -8.93 12.47 -4.57
C ALA A 142 -8.72 12.96 -3.13
N PRO A 143 -9.07 14.22 -2.80
CA PRO A 143 -9.23 14.65 -1.42
C PRO A 143 -10.55 14.11 -0.84
N LEU A 144 -10.50 13.66 0.42
CA LEU A 144 -11.65 13.06 1.09
C LEU A 144 -12.12 13.90 2.28
N ILE A 145 -13.43 13.81 2.48
CA ILE A 145 -14.10 14.22 3.72
C ILE A 145 -14.52 12.97 4.48
N GLU A 146 -14.30 12.98 5.78
CA GLU A 146 -14.80 11.96 6.70
C GLU A 146 -16.15 12.38 7.29
N LEU A 147 -17.10 11.45 7.30
CA LEU A 147 -18.35 11.57 8.05
C LEU A 147 -18.21 10.81 9.36
N ALA A 148 -18.54 11.48 10.46
CA ALA A 148 -18.51 10.91 11.80
C ALA A 148 -19.90 10.96 12.43
N ASP A 149 -20.19 9.98 13.28
CA ASP A 149 -21.41 9.98 14.08
C ASP A 149 -21.38 11.02 15.20
N THR A 150 -22.44 11.09 16.01
CA THR A 150 -22.54 12.04 17.13
C THR A 150 -21.51 11.82 18.24
N LEU A 151 -20.84 10.67 18.25
CA LEU A 151 -19.78 10.31 19.19
C LEU A 151 -18.38 10.57 18.59
N GLY A 152 -18.30 11.01 17.34
CA GLY A 152 -17.06 11.29 16.64
C GLY A 152 -16.41 10.06 15.98
N TYR A 153 -17.11 8.92 15.90
CA TYR A 153 -16.61 7.75 15.18
C TYR A 153 -16.82 7.94 13.68
N VAL A 154 -15.72 7.91 12.92
CA VAL A 154 -15.76 7.97 11.45
C VAL A 154 -16.39 6.68 10.93
N TYR A 155 -17.47 6.81 10.15
CA TYR A 155 -18.18 5.68 9.54
C TYR A 155 -18.13 5.70 8.00
N LYS A 156 -17.70 6.79 7.38
CA LYS A 156 -17.59 6.90 5.92
C LYS A 156 -16.53 7.93 5.52
N ALA A 157 -15.78 7.65 4.46
CA ALA A 157 -14.93 8.62 3.78
C ALA A 157 -15.43 8.82 2.35
N VAL A 158 -15.66 10.07 1.96
CA VAL A 158 -16.26 10.44 0.66
C VAL A 158 -15.25 11.24 -0.17
N PRO A 159 -14.88 10.78 -1.38
CA PRO A 159 -14.07 11.58 -2.29
C PRO A 159 -14.87 12.77 -2.79
N LEU A 160 -14.30 13.97 -2.69
CA LEU A 160 -14.95 15.19 -3.19
C LEU A 160 -14.93 15.26 -4.72
N PHE A 161 -13.79 14.95 -5.30
CA PHE A 161 -13.52 14.92 -6.73
C PHE A 161 -12.20 14.17 -6.97
N TRP A 162 -11.95 13.79 -8.22
CA TRP A 162 -10.73 13.13 -8.65
C TRP A 162 -9.95 14.01 -9.62
N ILE A 163 -8.64 14.13 -9.42
CA ILE A 163 -7.72 14.69 -10.41
C ILE A 163 -6.92 13.56 -11.03
N GLN A 164 -6.95 13.46 -12.37
CA GLN A 164 -6.20 12.44 -13.09
C GLN A 164 -4.71 12.80 -13.17
N CYS A 165 -3.85 11.81 -12.90
CA CYS A 165 -2.42 11.95 -13.04
C CYS A 165 -1.97 11.53 -14.44
N ASP A 166 -1.00 12.26 -14.98
CA ASP A 166 -0.17 11.79 -16.06
C ASP A 166 0.70 10.61 -15.57
N THR A 167 0.94 9.65 -16.47
CA THR A 167 1.68 8.42 -16.20
C THR A 167 3.11 8.46 -16.77
N ALA A 168 3.53 9.60 -17.29
CA ALA A 168 4.90 9.85 -17.69
C ALA A 168 5.89 9.60 -16.54
N LYS A 169 7.05 9.05 -16.89
CA LYS A 169 8.07 8.70 -15.90
C LYS A 169 8.78 9.92 -15.34
N ASP A 170 8.98 10.97 -16.12
CA ASP A 170 9.83 12.10 -15.73
C ASP A 170 9.04 13.26 -15.11
N LEU A 171 9.44 13.65 -13.91
CA LEU A 171 8.96 14.85 -13.23
C LEU A 171 9.75 16.06 -13.74
N LYS A 172 9.08 17.15 -14.10
CA LYS A 172 9.73 18.40 -14.56
C LYS A 172 10.03 19.36 -13.41
N GLU A 173 9.06 19.56 -12.52
CA GLU A 173 9.14 20.46 -11.36
C GLU A 173 8.76 19.67 -10.11
N VAL A 174 9.77 19.04 -9.50
CA VAL A 174 9.56 18.10 -8.39
C VAL A 174 9.25 18.84 -7.09
N ASN A 175 8.03 18.68 -6.60
CA ASN A 175 7.63 19.05 -5.24
C ASN A 175 7.65 17.79 -4.37
N VAL A 176 8.37 17.84 -3.24
CA VAL A 176 8.45 16.71 -2.31
C VAL A 176 7.36 16.85 -1.26
N LEU A 177 6.40 15.92 -1.28
CA LEU A 177 5.29 15.93 -0.32
C LEU A 177 5.70 15.28 1.00
N SER A 178 6.42 14.16 0.93
CA SER A 178 7.04 13.53 2.11
C SER A 178 8.24 12.69 1.69
N THR A 179 9.32 12.76 2.47
CA THR A 179 10.50 11.89 2.28
C THR A 179 10.34 10.55 2.96
N ASN A 180 9.40 10.43 3.91
CA ASN A 180 9.09 9.20 4.61
C ASN A 180 7.65 9.25 5.12
N ILE A 181 6.77 8.50 4.45
CA ILE A 181 5.41 8.24 4.90
C ILE A 181 5.19 6.74 4.94
N ILE A 182 4.66 6.23 6.05
CA ILE A 182 4.22 4.84 6.17
C ILE A 182 2.74 4.78 5.81
N THR A 183 2.39 4.06 4.74
CA THR A 183 1.03 3.93 4.24
C THR A 183 0.56 2.48 4.29
N ASP A 184 -0.71 2.26 4.59
CA ASP A 184 -1.30 0.94 4.71
C ASP A 184 -2.27 0.71 3.54
N ALA A 185 -2.17 -0.41 2.86
CA ALA A 185 -3.17 -0.88 1.91
C ALA A 185 -3.73 -2.23 2.38
N LEU A 186 -5.04 -2.27 2.60
CA LEU A 186 -5.75 -3.52 2.79
C LEU A 186 -5.78 -4.28 1.47
N VAL A 187 -5.49 -5.58 1.53
CA VAL A 187 -5.49 -6.51 0.38
C VAL A 187 -6.27 -7.79 0.69
N TYR A 188 -7.12 -7.73 1.71
CA TYR A 188 -7.94 -8.84 2.14
C TYR A 188 -9.33 -8.78 1.52
N ASN A 189 -9.72 -9.89 0.90
CA ASN A 189 -10.91 -9.94 0.05
C ASN A 189 -12.14 -10.40 0.86
N GLN A 190 -12.28 -10.01 2.13
CA GLN A 190 -13.53 -10.22 2.87
C GLN A 190 -14.35 -8.95 2.89
N LEU A 191 -15.55 -9.05 2.34
CA LEU A 191 -16.48 -7.95 2.14
C LEU A 191 -16.79 -7.20 3.44
N GLU A 192 -16.89 -7.89 4.57
CA GLU A 192 -17.25 -7.29 5.86
C GLU A 192 -16.29 -6.18 6.32
N MET A 193 -14.97 -6.39 6.24
CA MET A 193 -14.01 -5.35 6.60
C MET A 193 -14.04 -4.17 5.62
N ILE A 194 -14.31 -4.44 4.35
CA ILE A 194 -14.40 -3.41 3.33
C ILE A 194 -15.67 -2.57 3.53
N LEU A 195 -16.78 -3.21 3.93
CA LEU A 195 -18.07 -2.56 4.19
C LEU A 195 -18.02 -1.53 5.34
N TYR A 196 -17.09 -1.68 6.29
CA TYR A 196 -16.84 -0.66 7.32
C TYR A 196 -16.18 0.61 6.78
N LEU A 197 -15.44 0.51 5.67
CA LEU A 197 -14.77 1.65 5.04
C LEU A 197 -15.65 2.32 3.98
N ASP A 198 -16.38 1.49 3.24
CA ASP A 198 -17.30 1.92 2.20
C ASP A 198 -18.49 0.95 2.15
N SER A 199 -19.71 1.46 2.35
CA SER A 199 -20.94 0.67 2.35
C SER A 199 -21.25 0.01 1.00
N THR A 200 -20.64 0.49 -0.09
CA THR A 200 -20.88 0.03 -1.47
C THR A 200 -19.56 -0.09 -2.23
N PRO A 201 -18.64 -0.96 -1.77
CA PRO A 201 -17.29 -0.96 -2.28
C PRO A 201 -17.25 -1.58 -3.67
N ALA A 202 -16.53 -0.91 -4.58
CA ALA A 202 -16.21 -1.51 -5.86
C ALA A 202 -15.26 -2.70 -5.70
N ASP A 203 -15.24 -3.59 -6.68
CA ASP A 203 -14.43 -4.82 -6.67
C ASP A 203 -12.91 -4.56 -6.60
N PHE A 204 -12.45 -3.38 -7.05
CA PHE A 204 -11.05 -2.93 -6.98
C PHE A 204 -10.71 -2.17 -5.69
N TYR A 205 -11.67 -1.89 -4.82
CA TYR A 205 -11.42 -1.14 -3.59
C TYR A 205 -10.75 -2.04 -2.56
N CYS A 206 -9.53 -1.67 -2.14
CA CYS A 206 -8.71 -2.41 -1.18
C CYS A 206 -8.52 -3.89 -1.52
N ASN A 207 -8.50 -4.22 -2.82
CA ASN A 207 -8.60 -5.61 -3.26
C ASN A 207 -7.54 -5.96 -4.31
N LEU A 208 -6.93 -7.13 -4.16
CA LEU A 208 -6.07 -7.75 -5.16
C LEU A 208 -6.74 -9.02 -5.69
N LYS A 209 -6.62 -9.26 -6.99
CA LYS A 209 -7.12 -10.50 -7.59
C LYS A 209 -6.44 -11.71 -6.94
N ASN A 210 -7.24 -12.69 -6.52
CA ASN A 210 -6.75 -13.84 -5.74
C ASN A 210 -5.52 -14.55 -6.33
N PRO A 211 -5.46 -14.85 -7.65
CA PRO A 211 -4.28 -15.52 -8.21
C PRO A 211 -2.99 -14.70 -8.06
N ALA A 212 -3.01 -13.43 -8.45
CA ALA A 212 -1.84 -12.54 -8.38
C ALA A 212 -1.43 -12.28 -6.91
N LYS A 213 -2.42 -12.10 -6.03
CA LYS A 213 -2.18 -11.97 -4.58
C LYS A 213 -1.48 -13.19 -4.00
N THR A 214 -1.97 -14.38 -4.34
CA THR A 214 -1.44 -15.66 -3.85
C THR A 214 -0.02 -15.87 -4.35
N GLU A 215 0.20 -15.71 -5.65
CA GLU A 215 1.51 -15.83 -6.27
C GLU A 215 2.52 -14.88 -5.63
N PHE A 216 2.18 -13.59 -5.51
CA PHE A 216 3.06 -12.59 -4.91
C PHE A 216 3.42 -12.93 -3.46
N PHE A 217 2.42 -13.21 -2.62
CA PHE A 217 2.63 -13.42 -1.20
C PHE A 217 3.43 -14.70 -0.92
N ASP A 218 3.04 -15.83 -1.53
CA ASP A 218 3.71 -17.10 -1.30
C ASP A 218 5.16 -17.06 -1.81
N ALA A 219 5.40 -16.42 -2.96
CA ALA A 219 6.75 -16.28 -3.51
C ALA A 219 7.64 -15.32 -2.68
N LEU A 220 7.09 -14.21 -2.19
CA LEU A 220 7.79 -13.30 -1.28
C LEU A 220 8.17 -14.01 0.02
N LEU A 221 7.21 -14.70 0.64
CA LEU A 221 7.42 -15.42 1.89
C LEU A 221 8.50 -16.51 1.72
N ALA A 222 8.42 -17.30 0.65
CA ALA A 222 9.42 -18.31 0.33
C ALA A 222 10.80 -17.69 0.08
N SER A 223 10.87 -16.57 -0.64
CA SER A 223 12.12 -15.87 -0.93
C SER A 223 12.83 -15.37 0.34
N VAL A 224 12.06 -14.89 1.32
CA VAL A 224 12.59 -14.51 2.64
C VAL A 224 13.04 -15.72 3.43
N ILE A 225 12.22 -16.78 3.52
CA ILE A 225 12.57 -18.03 4.21
C ILE A 225 13.86 -18.65 3.65
N ASP A 226 14.01 -18.63 2.33
CA ASP A 226 15.16 -19.13 1.58
C ASP A 226 16.38 -18.17 1.64
N LYS A 227 16.24 -17.01 2.29
CA LYS A 227 17.26 -15.94 2.38
C LYS A 227 17.70 -15.39 1.01
N LYS A 228 16.87 -15.51 -0.02
CA LYS A 228 17.07 -14.86 -1.33
C LYS A 228 16.76 -13.37 -1.25
N VAL A 229 15.76 -13.00 -0.45
CA VAL A 229 15.47 -11.62 -0.04
C VAL A 229 15.70 -11.50 1.46
N THR A 230 16.32 -10.39 1.88
CA THR A 230 16.53 -10.14 3.31
C THR A 230 15.23 -9.63 3.92
N GLY A 231 14.68 -10.41 4.86
CA GLY A 231 13.63 -9.96 5.76
C GLY A 231 14.23 -9.30 7.00
N TYR A 232 13.59 -8.23 7.47
CA TYR A 232 13.94 -7.53 8.69
C TYR A 232 12.77 -7.57 9.68
N ASN A 233 13.05 -7.61 10.98
CA ASN A 233 12.03 -7.49 12.01
C ASN A 233 11.52 -6.04 12.13
N PHE A 234 10.62 -5.80 13.09
CA PHE A 234 10.03 -4.47 13.33
C PHE A 234 11.06 -3.36 13.58
N PHE A 235 12.23 -3.71 14.13
CA PHE A 235 13.32 -2.80 14.45
C PHE A 235 14.38 -2.70 13.34
N PHE A 236 14.07 -3.17 12.14
CA PHE A 236 14.98 -3.17 10.99
C PHE A 236 16.28 -3.97 11.21
N ASN A 237 16.27 -4.94 12.12
CA ASN A 237 17.32 -5.94 12.25
C ASN A 237 17.00 -7.15 11.37
N PRO A 238 17.97 -7.77 10.69
CA PRO A 238 17.73 -9.00 9.92
C PRO A 238 17.03 -10.06 10.78
N LEU A 239 16.08 -10.79 10.20
CA LEU A 239 15.35 -11.83 10.92
C LEU A 239 16.30 -12.92 11.44
N GLU A 240 16.11 -13.30 12.70
CA GLU A 240 16.85 -14.40 13.30
C GLU A 240 16.18 -15.74 12.99
N GLU A 241 16.86 -16.87 13.26
CA GLU A 241 16.32 -18.21 13.01
C GLU A 241 15.01 -18.47 13.78
N ALA A 242 14.85 -17.86 14.97
CA ALA A 242 13.62 -17.95 15.74
C ALA A 242 12.43 -17.30 15.01
N ASP A 243 12.63 -16.11 14.44
CA ASP A 243 11.61 -15.42 13.64
C ASP A 243 11.29 -16.22 12.36
N MET A 244 12.33 -16.73 11.69
CA MET A 244 12.18 -17.55 10.50
C MET A 244 11.39 -18.84 10.76
N ARG A 245 11.49 -19.41 11.97
CA ARG A 245 10.69 -20.60 12.35
C ARG A 245 9.20 -20.30 12.35
N VAL A 246 8.80 -19.12 12.82
CA VAL A 246 7.39 -18.68 12.79
C VAL A 246 6.90 -18.55 11.35
N LEU A 247 7.74 -18.04 10.44
CA LEU A 247 7.40 -17.91 9.02
C LEU A 247 7.30 -19.25 8.28
N LYS A 248 8.18 -20.20 8.61
CA LYS A 248 8.15 -21.57 8.05
C LYS A 248 6.91 -22.36 8.48
N GLY A 249 6.29 -21.94 9.57
CA GLY A 249 5.22 -22.67 10.25
C GLY A 249 5.76 -23.62 11.31
N TYR A 250 4.88 -23.95 12.25
CA TYR A 250 5.17 -24.86 13.34
C TYR A 250 3.97 -25.76 13.59
N SER A 251 4.22 -26.95 14.14
CA SER A 251 3.17 -27.87 14.53
C SER A 251 3.03 -27.89 16.04
N ASP A 252 1.79 -27.88 16.51
CA ASP A 252 1.43 -28.17 17.90
C ASP A 252 0.74 -29.53 17.97
N THR A 253 0.76 -30.18 19.14
CA THR A 253 0.05 -31.45 19.36
C THR A 253 -0.95 -31.26 20.49
N LEU A 254 -2.23 -31.35 20.16
CA LEU A 254 -3.29 -31.45 21.16
C LEU A 254 -3.49 -32.92 21.51
N THR A 255 -3.48 -33.21 22.80
CA THR A 255 -3.81 -34.54 23.33
C THR A 255 -5.19 -34.49 23.97
N ASP A 256 -6.09 -35.34 23.50
CA ASP A 256 -7.43 -35.55 24.04
C ASP A 256 -7.67 -37.04 24.32
N TYR A 257 -8.82 -37.40 24.87
CA TYR A 257 -9.22 -38.79 25.13
C TYR A 257 -10.54 -39.10 24.43
N ASP A 258 -10.60 -40.24 23.73
CA ASP A 258 -11.85 -40.71 23.12
C ASP A 258 -12.85 -41.22 24.17
N GLU A 259 -14.04 -41.63 23.71
CA GLU A 259 -15.11 -42.19 24.55
C GLU A 259 -14.71 -43.45 25.34
N ASN A 260 -13.60 -44.11 24.96
CA ASN A 260 -13.04 -45.27 25.64
C ASN A 260 -11.82 -44.92 26.50
N ASN A 261 -11.60 -43.63 26.77
CA ASN A 261 -10.47 -43.10 27.54
C ASN A 261 -9.10 -43.41 26.90
N LYS A 262 -9.06 -43.57 25.57
CA LYS A 262 -7.81 -43.76 24.82
C LYS A 262 -7.30 -42.42 24.31
N GLU A 263 -6.00 -42.20 24.45
CA GLU A 263 -5.33 -40.99 24.01
C GLU A 263 -5.47 -40.80 22.49
N VAL A 264 -6.03 -39.66 22.07
CA VAL A 264 -6.09 -39.18 20.69
C VAL A 264 -5.20 -37.96 20.56
N ARG A 265 -4.19 -38.05 19.69
CA ARG A 265 -3.30 -36.92 19.39
C ARG A 265 -3.69 -36.27 18.08
N THR A 266 -4.00 -34.99 18.13
CA THR A 266 -4.25 -34.16 16.95
C THR A 266 -3.04 -33.25 16.74
N ILE A 267 -2.37 -33.41 15.59
CA ILE A 267 -1.31 -32.50 15.18
C ILE A 267 -1.97 -31.31 14.46
N ILE A 268 -1.77 -30.11 14.99
CA ILE A 268 -2.22 -28.86 14.38
C ILE A 268 -1.02 -28.20 13.71
N GLU A 269 -1.07 -28.06 12.40
CA GLU A 269 -0.06 -27.33 11.64
C GLU A 269 -0.46 -25.87 11.50
N HIS A 270 0.35 -24.97 12.06
CA HIS A 270 0.24 -23.54 11.88
C HIS A 270 1.17 -23.12 10.75
N LYS A 271 0.60 -22.77 9.59
CA LYS A 271 1.36 -22.26 8.45
C LYS A 271 0.73 -20.99 7.91
N ILE A 272 1.55 -19.95 7.81
CA ILE A 272 1.16 -18.69 7.17
C ILE A 272 0.93 -18.95 5.68
N SER A 273 -0.20 -18.49 5.17
CA SER A 273 -0.53 -18.62 3.74
C SER A 273 -1.17 -17.36 3.18
N ALA A 274 -1.20 -17.23 1.84
CA ALA A 274 -1.87 -16.13 1.17
C ALA A 274 -3.37 -15.98 1.49
N LYS A 275 -4.01 -17.00 2.08
CA LYS A 275 -5.39 -16.89 2.58
C LYS A 275 -5.52 -15.87 3.70
N GLU A 276 -4.49 -15.75 4.54
CA GLU A 276 -4.48 -14.85 5.70
C GLU A 276 -3.84 -13.50 5.35
N PHE A 277 -3.23 -13.38 4.16
CA PHE A 277 -2.62 -12.14 3.70
C PHE A 277 -3.67 -11.05 3.50
N GLY A 278 -3.59 -10.02 4.34
CA GLY A 278 -4.65 -9.04 4.41
C GLY A 278 -4.23 -7.58 4.38
N ARG A 279 -2.94 -7.28 4.55
CA ARG A 279 -2.46 -5.90 4.47
C ARG A 279 -1.01 -5.85 4.00
N ILE A 280 -0.68 -4.80 3.24
CA ILE A 280 0.69 -4.40 2.94
C ILE A 280 0.90 -3.01 3.51
N LYS A 281 1.95 -2.82 4.32
CA LYS A 281 2.45 -1.49 4.63
C LYS A 281 3.57 -1.13 3.68
N PHE A 282 3.64 0.13 3.31
CA PHE A 282 4.73 0.68 2.51
C PHE A 282 5.39 1.80 3.30
N ALA A 283 6.71 1.84 3.29
CA ALA A 283 7.45 3.07 3.57
C ALA A 283 7.76 3.74 2.23
N GLU A 284 7.30 4.98 2.05
CA GLU A 284 7.28 5.63 0.76
C GLU A 284 7.84 7.04 0.81
N ARG A 285 8.44 7.45 -0.31
CA ARG A 285 8.68 8.86 -0.63
C ARG A 285 7.64 9.31 -1.64
N TRP A 286 7.00 10.43 -1.37
CA TRP A 286 5.93 11.00 -2.19
C TRP A 286 6.38 12.31 -2.81
N GLU A 287 6.20 12.42 -4.12
CA GLU A 287 6.61 13.56 -4.93
C GLU A 287 5.56 13.85 -5.98
N TYR A 288 5.43 15.10 -6.40
CA TYR A 288 4.58 15.44 -7.55
C TYR A 288 5.16 16.56 -8.41
N SER A 289 4.76 16.57 -9.67
CA SER A 289 4.95 17.68 -10.61
C SER A 289 3.59 18.26 -10.90
N SER A 290 3.47 19.58 -11.03
CA SER A 290 2.21 20.26 -11.35
C SER A 290 1.96 20.37 -12.87
N ASN A 291 3.02 20.31 -13.69
CA ASN A 291 2.92 20.49 -15.14
C ASN A 291 3.84 19.55 -15.95
N PRO A 292 3.33 18.39 -16.44
CA PRO A 292 1.99 17.86 -16.19
C PRO A 292 1.83 17.40 -14.74
N PHE A 293 0.58 17.19 -14.31
CA PHE A 293 0.31 16.62 -12.99
C PHE A 293 0.75 15.16 -12.93
N ILE A 294 1.89 14.88 -12.33
CA ILE A 294 2.41 13.52 -12.10
C ILE A 294 2.53 13.34 -10.59
N PHE A 295 2.01 12.25 -10.05
CA PHE A 295 2.23 11.88 -8.65
C PHE A 295 3.06 10.61 -8.57
N ARG A 296 4.20 10.67 -7.90
CA ARG A 296 5.14 9.55 -7.75
C ARG A 296 5.17 9.06 -6.30
N LYS A 297 4.97 7.76 -6.14
CA LYS A 297 5.21 7.04 -4.88
C LYS A 297 6.37 6.08 -5.05
N THR A 298 7.49 6.39 -4.43
CA THR A 298 8.67 5.54 -4.44
C THR A 298 8.64 4.63 -3.22
N VAL A 299 8.46 3.32 -3.44
CA VAL A 299 8.48 2.32 -2.37
C VAL A 299 9.93 2.08 -1.92
N MET A 300 10.23 2.47 -0.67
CA MET A 300 11.52 2.28 -0.03
C MET A 300 11.58 0.99 0.79
N ALA A 301 10.45 0.59 1.38
CA ALA A 301 10.31 -0.68 2.09
C ALA A 301 8.86 -1.18 2.03
N LEU A 302 8.65 -2.49 2.19
CA LEU A 302 7.33 -3.09 2.32
C LEU A 302 7.23 -4.01 3.54
N ASN A 303 6.04 -4.14 4.12
CA ASN A 303 5.75 -5.06 5.21
C ASN A 303 4.44 -5.81 4.95
N PRO A 304 4.48 -7.10 4.58
CA PRO A 304 3.28 -7.91 4.50
C PRO A 304 2.77 -8.25 5.91
N SER A 305 1.46 -8.17 6.10
CA SER A 305 0.78 -8.56 7.33
C SER A 305 -0.32 -9.58 7.06
N VAL A 306 -0.49 -10.50 8.01
CA VAL A 306 -1.62 -11.43 8.05
C VAL A 306 -2.69 -10.96 9.01
N ILE A 307 -3.93 -11.37 8.75
CA ILE A 307 -5.04 -11.09 9.65
C ILE A 307 -4.97 -11.98 10.88
N VAL A 308 -5.32 -11.39 12.02
CA VAL A 308 -5.51 -12.10 13.28
C VAL A 308 -7.00 -12.11 13.56
N VAL A 309 -7.60 -13.30 13.55
CA VAL A 309 -9.01 -13.51 13.89
C VAL A 309 -9.11 -14.06 15.30
N ASP A 310 -10.08 -13.56 16.06
CA ASP A 310 -10.52 -14.19 17.30
C ASP A 310 -11.24 -15.50 16.98
N PRO A 311 -10.70 -16.66 17.36
CA PRO A 311 -11.32 -17.94 17.02
C PRO A 311 -12.66 -18.16 17.74
N GLN A 312 -12.92 -17.49 18.87
CA GLN A 312 -14.15 -17.65 19.64
C GLN A 312 -15.31 -16.85 19.05
N TYR A 313 -15.05 -15.64 18.55
CA TYR A 313 -16.08 -14.74 18.03
C TYR A 313 -16.07 -14.61 16.50
N ASN A 314 -15.07 -15.18 15.84
CA ASN A 314 -14.82 -15.01 14.40
C ASN A 314 -14.73 -13.53 13.97
N VAL A 315 -14.13 -12.69 14.83
CA VAL A 315 -13.97 -11.24 14.61
C VAL A 315 -12.51 -10.93 14.32
N VAL A 316 -12.25 -10.05 13.36
CA VAL A 316 -10.89 -9.56 13.09
C VAL A 316 -10.40 -8.72 14.27
N ARG A 317 -9.32 -9.17 14.92
CA ARG A 317 -8.63 -8.43 16.00
C ARG A 317 -7.60 -7.45 15.47
N GLY A 318 -7.12 -7.66 14.25
CA GLY A 318 -6.17 -6.76 13.60
C GLY A 318 -5.25 -7.50 12.63
N PHE A 319 -4.07 -6.92 12.45
CA PHE A 319 -3.08 -7.43 11.49
C PHE A 319 -1.74 -7.62 12.18
N LYS A 320 -1.16 -8.82 12.03
CA LYS A 320 0.17 -9.14 12.50
C LYS A 320 1.19 -8.86 11.37
N PRO A 321 2.07 -7.86 11.52
CA PRO A 321 3.18 -7.67 10.58
C PRO A 321 4.10 -8.88 10.61
N LEU A 322 4.60 -9.30 9.45
CA LEU A 322 5.50 -10.45 9.36
C LEU A 322 6.97 -10.00 9.41
N PHE A 323 7.37 -9.16 8.46
CA PHE A 323 8.74 -8.65 8.31
C PHE A 323 8.74 -7.44 7.39
N TRP A 324 9.81 -6.65 7.40
CA TRP A 324 10.09 -5.65 6.38
C TRP A 324 11.00 -6.23 5.30
N THR A 325 10.78 -5.87 4.04
CA THR A 325 11.81 -5.88 3.00
C THR A 325 12.18 -4.45 2.67
N VAL A 326 13.46 -4.16 2.50
CA VAL A 326 13.97 -2.80 2.32
C VAL A 326 14.75 -2.71 1.01
N TYR A 327 14.42 -1.69 0.21
CA TYR A 327 14.93 -1.45 -1.14
C TYR A 327 15.77 -0.18 -1.27
N ASP A 328 15.73 0.66 -0.23
CA ASP A 328 16.52 1.87 -0.15
C ASP A 328 17.46 1.76 1.05
N GLU A 329 18.76 1.68 0.77
CA GLU A 329 19.79 1.54 1.80
C GLU A 329 19.85 2.76 2.72
N LYS A 330 19.63 3.96 2.18
CA LYS A 330 19.61 5.19 2.99
C LYS A 330 18.44 5.13 3.98
N TYR A 331 17.27 4.69 3.53
CA TYR A 331 16.12 4.47 4.40
C TYR A 331 16.44 3.45 5.51
N LEU A 332 17.10 2.33 5.18
CA LEU A 332 17.50 1.33 6.17
C LEU A 332 18.39 1.92 7.28
N GLN A 333 19.39 2.72 6.89
CA GLN A 333 20.31 3.35 7.83
C GLN A 333 19.60 4.39 8.71
N GLU A 334 18.70 5.20 8.12
CA GLU A 334 17.90 6.17 8.87
C GLU A 334 17.01 5.49 9.93
N MET A 335 16.35 4.38 9.58
CA MET A 335 15.48 3.68 10.50
C MET A 335 16.25 2.97 11.63
N LYS A 336 17.42 2.40 11.34
CA LYS A 336 18.30 1.85 12.38
C LYS A 336 18.79 2.92 13.36
N GLY A 337 19.11 4.12 12.87
CA GLY A 337 19.55 5.24 13.70
C GLY A 337 18.46 5.81 14.62
N LYS A 338 17.19 5.77 14.18
CA LYS A 338 16.04 6.28 14.95
C LYS A 338 15.52 5.34 16.02
N VAL A 339 15.76 4.04 15.91
CA VAL A 339 15.32 3.04 16.91
C VAL A 339 16.27 2.97 18.12
N LEU A 340 17.47 3.55 18.02
CA LEU A 340 18.50 3.58 19.06
C LEU A 340 18.53 4.89 19.88
N GLN A 341 17.60 5.80 19.64
CA GLN A 341 17.35 7.01 20.43
C GLN A 341 15.97 6.91 21.07
#